data_AF-A0A7Y3XX45-F1
#
_entry.id   AF-A0A7Y3XX45-F1
#
_cell.length_a   1.000
_cell.length_b   1.000
_cell.length_c   1.000
_cell.angle_alpha   90.00
_cell.angle_beta   90.00
_cell.angle_gamma   90.00
#
_symmetry.space_group_name_H-M   'P 1'
#
loop_
_entity.id
_entity.type
_entity.pdbx_description
1 polymer ?
#
loop_
_entity_poly.entity_id
_entity_poly.type
_entity_poly.pdbx_seq_one_letter_code
_entity_poly.pdbx_strand_id
1 'polypeptide(L)' 'MSTSAIIMMLLVQGTVTAITGYLFYKVLTTKPKPEPDSYIENDSDPR' A
#
# COMPACT_ATOMS: atom_id res chain seq x y z
N MET A 1 24.26 25.46 -12.22
CA MET A 1 23.71 24.46 -11.28
C MET A 1 24.79 23.44 -10.99
N SER A 2 25.02 23.09 -9.73
CA SER A 2 26.02 22.07 -9.38
C SER A 2 25.50 20.68 -9.74
N THR A 3 26.33 19.89 -10.42
CA THR A 3 26.00 18.51 -10.82
C THR A 3 25.60 17.65 -9.62
N SER A 4 26.23 17.86 -8.47
CA SER A 4 25.88 17.19 -7.20
C SER A 4 24.45 17.47 -6.73
N ALA A 5 23.96 18.71 -6.89
CA ALA A 5 22.59 19.06 -6.51
C ALA A 5 21.55 18.37 -7.41
N ILE A 6 21.83 18.27 -8.71
CA ILE A 6 20.96 17.58 -9.67
C ILE A 6 20.90 16.08 -9.36
N ILE A 7 22.05 15.46 -9.08
CA ILE A 7 22.12 14.03 -8.72
C ILE A 7 21.31 13.74 -7.45
N MET A 8 21.46 14.56 -6.41
CA MET A 8 20.70 14.41 -5.17
C MET A 8 19.20 14.58 -5.39
N MET A 9 18.80 15.57 -6.20
CA MET A 9 17.40 15.80 -6.53
C MET A 9 16.78 14.59 -7.23
N LEU A 10 17.46 14.03 -8.23
CA LEU A 10 16.99 12.84 -8.96
C LEU A 10 16.94 11.59 -8.07
N LEU A 11 17.92 11.41 -7.18
CA LEU A 11 17.92 10.29 -6.23
C LEU A 11 16.73 10.34 -5.29
N VAL A 12 16.45 11.51 -4.70
CA VAL A 12 15.33 11.67 -3.77
C VAL A 12 14.00 11.46 -4.52
N GLN A 13 13.83 12.11 -5.67
CA GLN A 13 12.61 11.96 -6.48
C GLN A 13 12.41 10.52 -6.94
N GLY A 14 13.45 9.86 -7.44
CA GLY A 14 13.41 8.47 -7.86
C GLY A 14 13.05 7.53 -6.72
N THR A 15 13.63 7.74 -5.54
CA THR A 15 13.37 6.91 -4.35
C THR A 15 11.92 7.05 -3.88
N VAL A 16 11.43 8.28 -3.74
CA VAL A 16 10.03 8.54 -3.34
C VAL A 16 9.06 7.95 -4.36
N THR A 17 9.34 8.11 -5.66
CA THR A 17 8.51 7.56 -6.73
C THR A 17 8.49 6.04 -6.69
N ALA A 18 9.65 5.40 -6.50
CA ALA A 18 9.76 3.95 -6.42
C ALA A 18 9.02 3.37 -5.21
N ILE A 19 9.21 3.96 -4.01
CA ILE A 19 8.50 3.52 -2.80
C ILE A 19 6.99 3.68 -2.97
N THR A 20 6.55 4.82 -3.49
CA THR A 20 5.13 5.09 -3.73
C THR A 20 4.56 4.08 -4.72
N GLY A 21 5.19 3.89 -5.89
CA GLY A 21 4.77 2.90 -6.87
C GLY A 21 4.69 1.48 -6.31
N TYR A 22 5.68 1.09 -5.49
CA TYR A 22 5.67 -0.20 -4.80
C TYR A 22 4.49 -0.35 -3.84
N LEU A 23 4.19 0.65 -3.00
CA LEU A 23 3.07 0.58 -2.06
C LEU A 23 1.73 0.51 -2.78
N PHE A 24 1.55 1.29 -3.86
CA PHE A 24 0.34 1.22 -4.67
C PHE A 24 0.19 -0.16 -5.33
N TYR A 25 1.25 -0.67 -5.95
CA TYR A 25 1.26 -2.03 -6.50
C TYR A 25 0.89 -3.06 -5.43
N LYS A 26 1.50 -2.97 -4.25
CA LYS A 26 1.21 -3.87 -3.13
C LYS A 26 -0.26 -3.76 -2.70
N VAL A 27 -0.81 -2.57 -2.54
CA VAL A 27 -2.22 -2.39 -2.15
C VAL A 27 -3.17 -2.97 -3.18
N LEU A 28 -2.92 -2.73 -4.47
CA LEU A 28 -3.79 -3.20 -5.56
C LEU A 28 -3.72 -4.72 -5.79
N THR A 29 -2.61 -5.37 -5.41
CA THR A 29 -2.37 -6.79 -5.69
C THR A 29 -2.45 -7.69 -4.45
N THR A 30 -2.39 -7.13 -3.24
CA THR A 30 -2.55 -7.90 -2.01
C THR A 30 -3.96 -8.42 -1.93
N LYS A 31 -4.11 -9.75 -1.85
CA LYS A 31 -5.42 -10.38 -1.69
C LYS A 31 -6.09 -9.85 -0.42
N PRO A 32 -7.40 -9.55 -0.46
CA PRO A 32 -8.14 -9.20 0.75
C PRO A 32 -7.90 -10.25 1.82
N LYS A 33 -7.57 -9.82 3.03
CA LYS A 33 -7.53 -10.73 4.16
C LYS A 33 -8.95 -11.28 4.33
N PRO A 34 -9.15 -12.61 4.39
CA PRO A 34 -10.47 -13.14 4.70
C PRO A 34 -10.88 -12.59 6.07
N GLU A 35 -11.91 -11.77 6.07
CA GLU A 35 -12.50 -11.25 7.28
C GLU A 35 -13.36 -12.36 7.91
N PRO A 36 -13.30 -12.57 9.24
CA PRO A 36 -14.26 -13.44 9.91
C PRO A 36 -15.68 -12.88 9.69
N ASP A 37 -16.65 -13.77 9.49
CA ASP A 37 -18.05 -13.37 9.31
C ASP A 37 -18.51 -12.53 10.51
N SER A 38 -18.93 -11.29 10.25
CA SER A 38 -19.35 -10.35 11.28
C SER A 38 -20.65 -10.77 11.97
N TYR A 39 -21.38 -11.75 11.41
CA TYR A 39 -22.63 -12.27 11.98
C TYR A 39 -22.49 -13.65 12.62
N ILE A 40 -21.26 -14.19 12.74
CA ILE A 40 -21.03 -15.54 13.27
C ILE A 40 -21.60 -15.74 14.69
N GLU A 41 -21.70 -14.67 15.48
CA GLU A 41 -22.25 -14.69 16.84
C GLU A 41 -23.79 -14.73 16.86
N ASN A 42 -24.44 -14.32 15.77
CA ASN A 42 -25.89 -14.20 15.65
C ASN A 42 -26.52 -15.25 14.72
N ASP A 43 -25.72 -16.16 14.15
CA ASP A 43 -26.20 -17.21 13.24
C ASP A 43 -27.24 -18.14 13.90
N SER A 44 -27.20 -18.28 15.23
CA SER A 44 -28.13 -19.10 16.01
C SER A 44 -29.34 -18.34 16.58
N ASP A 45 -29.42 -17.02 16.39
CA ASP A 45 -30.51 -16.23 16.97
C ASP A 45 -31.84 -16.43 16.20
N PRO A 46 -32.98 -16.61 16.90
CA PRO A 46 -34.28 -16.72 16.26
C PRO A 46 -34.64 -15.42 15.50
N ARG A 47 -35.21 -15.56 14.30
CA ARG A 47 -35.71 -14.42 13.49
C ARG A 47 -37.02 -13.84 13.99
#